data_AF-A0A0C3H280-F1
#
_entry.id   AF-A0A0C3H280-F1
#
_cell.length_a   1.000
_cell.length_b   1.000
_cell.length_c   1.000
_cell.angle_alpha   90.00
_cell.angle_beta   90.00
_cell.angle_gamma   90.00
#
_symmetry.space_group_name_H-M   'P 1'
#
loop_
_entity.id
_entity.type
_entity.pdbx_description
1 polymer ?
#
loop_
_entity_poly.entity_id
_entity_poly.type
_entity_poly.pdbx_seq_one_letter_code
_entity_poly.pdbx_strand_id
1 'polypeptide(L)'
;MEKLNEVYQDPNLNSKFQFIDCTDPHNAKSWKTRRLVHQQAMKEIGMSRRKSGKLRKPKPAKPIPLDLSALQSLSQEFVRDQTIKMLTKPSWWVGTSGIVDPFVSYPIELDHSGRELIALIFQDKGGQRPLRDAWFATALGDEATFHQVLANSALYQDSLQNGGRMPKESVRSVNHNLHAVQSVKRRLLENQGSVSNGIIGALTAMMVGADLVGAFDRWAVHHSGLKDMVSLRGGIECLDEDERLRVTISWCELRGVYPQDIAPHFPVPKVWAELLLFPQMQSSELPRRNAIRRLWSNCMPGKPGWITIYETLTICSQDLFPFSSAGNELCSAEQSQAGAWINPVVHQLLRFRPLEEFGISSESLIQEGCRIGSILYLAPIWRAFGVQPVYTEVFIGKLRDLLTNNCINWGQLWKLHLWVLFMVAMEAEQFTGIHWYAAKIAILLHEHDVFSWDVAIMYVKEVLWVERIFGGRDQALGREVDRELSKELY
;
A
#
# COMPACT_ATOMS: atom_id res chain seq x y z
N MET A 1 -71.36 -19.69 -4.72
CA MET A 1 -70.60 -20.90 -4.35
C MET A 1 -69.19 -20.70 -4.85
N GLU A 2 -68.16 -20.33 -4.08
CA GLU A 2 -68.00 -19.93 -2.68
C GLU A 2 -66.54 -19.42 -2.59
N LYS A 3 -66.34 -18.35 -1.80
CA LYS A 3 -65.22 -18.06 -0.87
C LYS A 3 -63.77 -18.23 -1.33
N LEU A 4 -63.01 -17.12 -1.28
CA LEU A 4 -61.97 -16.86 -0.25
C LEU A 4 -61.14 -15.64 -0.68
N ASN A 5 -61.36 -14.50 -0.02
CA ASN A 5 -60.32 -13.50 0.26
C ASN A 5 -60.88 -12.55 1.33
N GLU A 6 -60.96 -13.08 2.54
CA GLU A 6 -60.97 -12.26 3.75
C GLU A 6 -59.59 -11.62 3.86
N VAL A 7 -59.48 -10.36 3.45
CA VAL A 7 -58.36 -9.51 3.85
C VAL A 7 -58.66 -9.04 5.25
N TYR A 8 -57.90 -9.57 6.21
CA TYR A 8 -57.80 -9.14 7.59
C TYR A 8 -57.69 -7.60 7.64
N GLN A 9 -58.78 -6.91 7.98
CA GLN A 9 -58.73 -5.52 8.43
C GLN A 9 -58.52 -5.54 9.93
N ASP A 10 -57.26 -5.39 10.35
CA ASP A 10 -56.92 -5.13 11.73
C ASP A 10 -57.51 -3.77 12.16
N PRO A 11 -58.49 -3.73 13.10
CA PRO A 11 -59.15 -2.49 13.48
C PRO A 11 -58.29 -1.61 14.40
N ASN A 12 -57.06 -2.01 14.74
CA ASN A 12 -56.20 -1.32 15.70
C ASN A 12 -54.89 -0.73 15.13
N LEU A 13 -54.76 -0.65 13.80
CA LEU A 13 -53.71 0.17 13.19
C LEU A 13 -54.08 1.66 13.28
N ASN A 14 -53.63 2.26 14.38
CA ASN A 14 -53.46 3.70 14.55
C ASN A 14 -53.03 4.34 13.21
N SER A 15 -53.85 5.25 12.70
CA SER A 15 -53.80 5.94 11.38
C SER A 15 -52.51 6.72 11.04
N LYS A 16 -51.34 6.09 11.19
CA LYS A 16 -50.05 6.78 11.09
C LYS A 16 -49.38 6.63 9.73
N PHE A 17 -49.83 5.70 8.89
CA PHE A 17 -49.22 5.46 7.57
C PHE A 17 -50.28 5.32 6.48
N GLN A 18 -50.15 6.13 5.44
CA GLN A 18 -50.92 6.02 4.20
C GLN A 18 -49.92 5.74 3.07
N PHE A 19 -50.17 4.67 2.31
CA PHE A 19 -49.32 4.25 1.20
C PHE A 19 -49.88 4.78 -0.13
N ILE A 20 -48.97 5.18 -1.02
CA ILE A 20 -49.31 5.62 -2.38
C ILE A 20 -48.90 4.49 -3.32
N ASP A 21 -49.85 3.99 -4.11
CA ASP A 21 -49.59 2.99 -5.14
C ASP A 21 -48.91 3.66 -6.36
N CYS A 22 -47.73 3.16 -6.72
CA CYS A 22 -46.87 3.68 -7.78
C CYS A 22 -46.86 2.80 -9.04
N THR A 23 -47.80 1.87 -9.18
CA THR A 23 -47.93 1.01 -10.36
C THR A 23 -48.21 1.79 -11.66
N ASP A 24 -48.76 3.01 -11.58
CA ASP A 24 -48.87 3.95 -12.69
C ASP A 24 -48.11 5.28 -12.38
N PRO A 25 -47.09 5.66 -13.17
CA PRO A 25 -46.31 6.89 -12.98
C PRO A 25 -47.15 8.19 -12.99
N HIS A 26 -48.37 8.17 -13.52
CA HIS A 26 -49.27 9.33 -13.50
C HIS A 26 -50.00 9.52 -12.18
N ASN A 27 -50.18 8.47 -11.36
CA ASN A 27 -50.82 8.57 -10.05
C ASN A 27 -49.98 9.35 -9.02
N ALA A 28 -48.66 9.29 -9.12
CA ALA A 28 -47.74 10.08 -8.29
C ALA A 28 -47.79 11.59 -8.65
N LYS A 29 -48.19 11.93 -9.87
CA LYS A 29 -48.35 13.32 -10.34
C LYS A 29 -49.75 13.87 -10.12
N SER A 30 -50.70 13.04 -9.66
CA SER A 30 -52.08 13.47 -9.43
C SER A 30 -52.14 14.57 -8.37
N TRP A 31 -53.03 15.55 -8.59
CA TRP A 31 -53.20 16.68 -7.68
C TRP A 31 -53.63 16.22 -6.27
N LYS A 32 -54.42 15.14 -6.19
CA LYS A 32 -54.90 14.56 -4.93
C LYS A 32 -53.74 14.00 -4.12
N THR A 33 -52.86 13.22 -4.76
CA THR A 33 -51.66 12.64 -4.15
C THR A 33 -50.71 13.73 -3.66
N ARG A 34 -50.43 14.73 -4.49
CA ARG A 34 -49.56 15.87 -4.13
C ARG A 34 -50.12 16.68 -2.95
N ARG A 35 -51.43 16.93 -2.94
CA ARG A 35 -52.09 17.64 -1.84
C ARG A 35 -52.03 16.85 -0.52
N LEU A 36 -52.18 15.53 -0.59
CA LEU A 36 -52.08 14.64 0.58
C LEU A 36 -50.66 14.67 1.18
N VAL A 37 -49.63 14.51 0.34
CA VAL A 37 -48.21 14.60 0.75
C VAL A 37 -47.91 15.97 1.37
N HIS A 38 -48.38 17.05 0.75
CA HIS A 38 -48.16 18.40 1.26
C HIS A 38 -48.87 18.64 2.60
N GLN A 39 -50.09 18.13 2.78
CA GLN A 39 -50.80 18.21 4.06
C GLN A 39 -50.11 17.41 5.16
N GLN A 40 -49.58 16.22 4.85
CA GLN A 40 -48.84 15.39 5.80
C GLN A 40 -47.54 16.08 6.23
N ALA A 41 -46.75 16.57 5.27
CA ALA A 41 -45.47 17.22 5.52
C ALA A 41 -45.61 18.55 6.29
N MET A 42 -46.69 19.31 6.05
CA MET A 42 -46.94 20.59 6.72
C MET A 42 -47.65 20.46 8.07
N LYS A 43 -48.10 19.25 8.46
CA LYS A 43 -48.86 19.02 9.69
C LYS A 43 -48.04 19.34 10.94
N GLU A 44 -46.79 18.90 11.01
CA GLU A 44 -45.92 19.14 12.18
C GLU A 44 -45.49 20.61 12.29
N ILE A 45 -45.23 21.27 11.15
CA ILE A 45 -44.90 22.70 11.09
C ILE A 45 -46.10 23.54 11.55
N GLY A 46 -47.32 23.17 11.14
CA GLY A 46 -48.55 23.82 11.58
C GLY A 46 -48.82 23.62 13.08
N MET A 47 -48.52 22.44 13.63
CA MET A 47 -48.64 22.17 15.08
C MET A 47 -47.61 22.92 15.91
N SER A 48 -46.39 23.10 15.40
CA SER A 48 -45.34 23.91 16.04
C SER A 48 -45.76 25.39 16.17
N ARG A 49 -46.35 25.96 15.12
CA ARG A 49 -46.82 27.37 15.12
C ARG A 49 -48.01 27.64 16.04
N ARG A 50 -48.85 26.63 16.34
CA ARG A 50 -50.00 26.79 17.26
C ARG A 50 -49.62 26.76 18.74
N LYS A 51 -48.43 26.27 19.12
CA LYS A 51 -48.00 26.18 20.53
C LYS A 51 -47.31 27.44 21.08
N SER A 52 -47.01 28.44 20.26
CA SER A 52 -46.43 29.71 20.74
C SER A 52 -47.52 30.75 20.99
N GLY A 53 -48.18 30.67 22.15
CA GLY A 53 -49.25 31.61 22.49
C GLY A 53 -49.60 31.63 23.96
N LYS A 54 -48.65 31.99 24.84
CA LYS A 54 -48.82 32.84 26.06
C LYS A 54 -47.56 32.81 26.93
N LEU A 55 -47.16 33.98 27.41
CA LEU A 55 -45.88 34.32 28.04
C LEU A 55 -45.63 33.63 29.40
N ARG A 56 -44.33 33.32 29.64
CA ARG A 56 -43.66 33.52 30.94
C ARG A 56 -42.19 33.81 30.70
N LYS A 57 -41.72 35.03 31.02
CA LYS A 57 -40.30 35.43 30.90
C LYS A 57 -39.44 34.62 31.89
N PRO A 58 -38.38 33.91 31.49
CA PRO A 58 -37.34 33.45 32.40
C PRO A 58 -36.25 34.51 32.56
N LYS A 59 -35.66 34.58 33.76
CA LYS A 59 -34.61 35.51 34.20
C LYS A 59 -33.34 35.43 33.34
N PRO A 60 -32.52 36.49 33.25
CA PRO A 60 -31.25 36.44 32.51
C PRO A 60 -30.31 35.44 33.19
N ALA A 61 -29.94 34.38 32.46
CA ALA A 61 -28.86 33.48 32.86
C ALA A 61 -27.53 34.25 32.74
N LYS A 62 -26.71 34.17 33.79
CA LYS A 62 -25.35 34.72 33.78
C LYS A 62 -24.56 34.07 32.64
N PRO A 63 -23.73 34.82 31.89
CA PRO A 63 -22.85 34.23 30.89
C PRO A 63 -21.92 33.23 31.60
N ILE A 64 -21.99 31.96 31.18
CA ILE A 64 -20.99 30.96 31.54
C ILE A 64 -19.72 31.39 30.80
N PRO A 65 -18.64 31.76 31.48
CA PRO A 65 -17.38 32.03 30.80
C PRO A 65 -16.94 30.70 30.16
N LEU A 66 -16.80 30.66 28.83
CA LEU A 66 -16.05 29.59 28.20
C LEU A 66 -14.61 29.76 28.66
N ASP A 67 -14.19 28.94 29.61
CA ASP A 67 -12.83 28.92 30.09
C ASP A 67 -11.92 28.27 29.04
N LEU A 68 -11.34 29.10 28.18
CA LEU A 68 -10.38 28.71 27.16
C LEU A 68 -9.02 28.32 27.75
N SER A 69 -8.82 28.46 29.07
CA SER A 69 -7.56 28.06 29.71
C SER A 69 -7.32 26.55 29.67
N ALA A 70 -8.39 25.74 29.61
CA ALA A 70 -8.30 24.29 29.42
C ALA A 70 -7.79 23.89 28.01
N LEU A 71 -8.03 24.73 26.99
CA LEU A 71 -7.43 24.54 25.65
C LEU A 71 -5.96 24.97 25.62
N GLN A 72 -5.58 25.95 26.46
CA GLN A 72 -4.19 26.38 26.60
C GLN A 72 -3.35 25.40 27.42
N SER A 73 -3.90 24.76 28.45
CA SER A 73 -3.20 23.69 29.19
C SER A 73 -3.04 22.42 28.34
N LEU A 74 -4.03 22.07 27.52
CA LEU A 74 -3.91 21.03 26.49
C LEU A 74 -2.82 21.36 25.45
N SER A 75 -2.62 22.64 25.12
CA SER A 75 -1.55 23.06 24.20
C SER A 75 -0.14 22.98 24.83
N GLN A 76 -0.03 23.00 26.16
CA GLN A 76 1.24 22.91 26.89
C GLN A 76 1.61 21.48 27.30
N GLU A 77 0.64 20.60 27.57
CA GLU A 77 0.91 19.15 27.66
C GLU A 77 1.24 18.52 26.30
N PHE A 78 0.78 19.13 25.19
CA PHE A 78 1.15 18.77 23.82
C PHE A 78 2.64 19.00 23.46
N VAL A 79 3.40 19.66 24.34
CA VAL A 79 4.82 19.95 24.13
C VAL A 79 5.73 18.78 24.54
N ARG A 80 5.21 17.79 25.28
CA ARG A 80 6.00 16.61 25.71
C ARG A 80 5.96 15.43 24.76
N ASP A 81 5.04 15.41 23.81
CA ASP A 81 4.92 14.33 22.82
C ASP A 81 5.52 14.76 21.48
N GLN A 82 6.85 14.94 21.48
CA GLN A 82 7.63 15.23 20.26
C GLN A 82 8.03 13.95 19.50
N THR A 83 7.61 12.77 19.97
CA THR A 83 8.12 11.48 19.48
C THR A 83 7.33 10.93 18.28
N ILE A 84 6.14 11.48 18.01
CA ILE A 84 5.29 11.08 16.88
C ILE A 84 4.74 12.35 16.23
N LYS A 85 5.59 13.14 15.56
CA LYS A 85 5.15 14.16 14.59
C LYS A 85 5.43 13.77 13.14
N MET A 86 5.98 12.57 12.93
CA MET A 86 6.54 12.12 11.66
C MET A 86 5.53 11.56 10.66
N LEU A 87 4.30 12.10 10.64
CA LEU A 87 3.20 11.95 9.64
C LEU A 87 1.81 12.14 10.32
N THR A 88 1.71 12.88 11.42
CA THR A 88 0.47 12.95 12.22
C THR A 88 -0.64 13.83 11.61
N LYS A 89 -1.45 13.19 10.74
CA LYS A 89 -2.88 13.43 10.41
C LYS A 89 -3.29 14.77 9.75
N PRO A 90 -4.41 14.82 8.97
CA PRO A 90 -5.58 13.92 9.07
C PRO A 90 -5.97 13.18 7.79
N SER A 91 -6.50 11.96 7.98
CA SER A 91 -7.40 11.31 7.03
C SER A 91 -8.77 12.01 7.05
N TRP A 92 -8.83 13.28 6.67
CA TRP A 92 -10.09 14.02 6.48
C TRP A 92 -10.69 13.75 5.10
N TRP A 93 -9.87 13.28 4.14
CA TRP A 93 -10.29 12.86 2.80
C TRP A 93 -11.21 11.63 2.82
N VAL A 94 -11.29 10.90 3.95
CA VAL A 94 -12.13 9.72 4.11
C VAL A 94 -13.23 10.09 5.11
N GLY A 95 -14.47 10.23 4.61
CA GLY A 95 -15.65 10.33 5.46
C GLY A 95 -15.80 9.10 6.35
N THR A 96 -16.65 9.20 7.37
CA THR A 96 -16.88 8.16 8.40
C THR A 96 -17.32 6.78 7.86
N SER A 97 -17.61 6.66 6.56
CA SER A 97 -18.05 5.45 5.87
C SER A 97 -17.08 4.92 4.79
N GLY A 98 -15.83 5.41 4.74
CA GLY A 98 -14.87 5.00 3.69
C GLY A 98 -15.11 5.66 2.32
N ILE A 99 -16.04 6.62 2.26
CA ILE A 99 -16.35 7.43 1.07
C ILE A 99 -15.48 8.68 1.10
N VAL A 100 -15.00 9.10 -0.08
CA VAL A 100 -14.18 10.32 -0.19
C VAL A 100 -14.99 11.55 0.22
N ASP A 101 -14.40 12.42 1.05
CA ASP A 101 -15.07 13.61 1.59
C ASP A 101 -15.63 14.48 0.44
N PRO A 102 -16.96 14.72 0.40
CA PRO A 102 -17.60 15.49 -0.66
C PRO A 102 -17.21 16.97 -0.68
N PHE A 103 -16.54 17.47 0.36
CA PHE A 103 -16.08 18.86 0.47
C PHE A 103 -14.62 19.07 0.03
N VAL A 104 -13.94 18.02 -0.44
CA VAL A 104 -12.60 18.13 -1.03
C VAL A 104 -12.67 18.97 -2.31
N SER A 105 -11.86 20.02 -2.39
CA SER A 105 -11.67 20.79 -3.61
C SER A 105 -10.70 20.05 -4.52
N TYR A 106 -11.16 19.61 -5.69
CA TYR A 106 -10.35 18.91 -6.67
C TYR A 106 -9.76 19.87 -7.70
N PRO A 107 -8.56 19.57 -8.27
CA PRO A 107 -7.94 20.39 -9.31
C PRO A 107 -8.74 20.50 -10.61
N ILE A 108 -9.67 19.57 -10.83
CA ILE A 108 -10.55 19.52 -12.00
C ILE A 108 -12.00 19.26 -11.58
N GLU A 109 -12.94 19.61 -12.45
CA GLU A 109 -14.33 19.18 -12.30
C GLU A 109 -14.44 17.67 -12.50
N LEU A 110 -15.05 16.99 -11.52
CA LEU A 110 -15.22 15.54 -11.55
C LEU A 110 -16.61 15.15 -12.04
N ASP A 111 -16.64 14.45 -13.16
CA ASP A 111 -17.80 13.68 -13.61
C ASP A 111 -18.01 12.41 -12.76
N HIS A 112 -19.01 11.62 -13.11
CA HIS A 112 -19.30 10.37 -12.39
C HIS A 112 -18.10 9.40 -12.45
N SER A 113 -17.48 9.26 -13.63
CA SER A 113 -16.34 8.36 -13.83
C SER A 113 -15.14 8.77 -12.99
N GLY A 114 -14.82 10.06 -12.90
CA GLY A 114 -13.72 10.57 -12.09
C GLY A 114 -13.92 10.29 -10.60
N ARG A 115 -15.16 10.42 -10.11
CA ARG A 115 -15.51 10.08 -8.71
C ARG A 115 -15.36 8.58 -8.43
N GLU A 116 -15.72 7.71 -9.37
CA GLU A 116 -15.51 6.27 -9.24
C GLU A 116 -14.01 5.92 -9.15
N LEU A 117 -13.18 6.52 -10.01
CA LEU A 117 -11.73 6.31 -10.01
C LEU A 117 -11.05 6.81 -8.73
N ILE A 118 -11.57 7.89 -8.14
CA ILE A 118 -11.12 8.39 -6.84
C ILE A 118 -11.58 7.46 -5.72
N ALA A 119 -12.83 7.01 -5.73
CA ALA A 119 -13.32 6.07 -4.72
C ALA A 119 -12.46 4.80 -4.67
N LEU A 120 -11.99 4.31 -5.83
CA LEU A 120 -11.09 3.15 -5.92
C LEU A 120 -9.79 3.30 -5.12
N ILE A 121 -9.24 4.52 -5.01
CA ILE A 121 -8.02 4.81 -4.24
C ILE A 121 -8.21 4.57 -2.73
N PHE A 122 -9.44 4.75 -2.24
CA PHE A 122 -9.75 4.73 -0.81
C PHE A 122 -10.38 3.43 -0.33
N GLN A 123 -10.65 2.48 -1.22
CA GLN A 123 -11.12 1.14 -0.87
C GLN A 123 -10.02 0.32 -0.17
N ASP A 124 -10.40 -0.65 0.66
CA ASP A 124 -9.46 -1.47 1.46
C ASP A 124 -8.42 -2.24 0.64
N LYS A 125 -8.74 -2.54 -0.63
CA LYS A 125 -7.85 -3.21 -1.59
C LYS A 125 -7.25 -2.24 -2.62
N GLY A 126 -7.44 -0.94 -2.44
CA GLY A 126 -7.04 0.10 -3.39
C GLY A 126 -5.70 0.76 -3.03
N GLY A 127 -4.77 0.77 -3.98
CA GLY A 127 -3.56 1.59 -3.96
C GLY A 127 -2.54 1.27 -2.86
N GLN A 128 -1.36 1.90 -2.95
CA GLN A 128 -0.36 1.80 -1.89
C GLN A 128 -0.82 2.66 -0.71
N ARG A 129 -1.36 1.99 0.32
CA ARG A 129 -1.97 2.63 1.50
C ARG A 129 -0.94 3.41 2.34
N PRO A 130 0.29 2.89 2.58
CA PRO A 130 1.23 3.54 3.48
C PRO A 130 1.71 4.95 3.09
N LEU A 131 1.64 5.29 1.80
CA LEU A 131 2.11 6.55 1.22
C LEU A 131 0.99 7.32 0.51
N ARG A 132 -0.27 6.86 0.66
CA ARG A 132 -1.44 7.47 0.01
C ARG A 132 -1.57 8.95 0.27
N ASP A 133 -1.35 9.37 1.50
CA ASP A 133 -1.40 10.78 1.87
C ASP A 133 -0.35 11.62 1.13
N ALA A 134 0.84 11.07 0.87
CA ALA A 134 1.89 11.78 0.15
C ALA A 134 1.53 11.96 -1.33
N TRP A 135 1.30 10.85 -2.05
CA TRP A 135 1.10 10.93 -3.50
C TRP A 135 -0.26 11.52 -3.90
N PHE A 136 -1.31 11.33 -3.08
CA PHE A 136 -2.61 11.93 -3.35
C PHE A 136 -2.61 13.44 -3.09
N ALA A 137 -1.92 13.90 -2.04
CA ALA A 137 -1.77 15.33 -1.79
C ALA A 137 -0.91 16.02 -2.86
N THR A 138 0.14 15.37 -3.37
CA THR A 138 0.88 15.86 -4.53
C THR A 138 -0.04 16.01 -5.75
N ALA A 139 -0.95 15.07 -5.97
CA ALA A 139 -1.92 15.15 -7.05
C ALA A 139 -2.93 16.30 -6.87
N LEU A 140 -3.41 16.56 -5.66
CA LEU A 140 -4.29 17.69 -5.38
C LEU A 140 -3.62 19.06 -5.58
N GLY A 141 -2.28 19.11 -5.58
CA GLY A 141 -1.53 20.33 -5.82
C GLY A 141 -1.40 20.74 -7.29
N ASP A 142 -1.74 19.86 -8.24
CA ASP A 142 -1.49 20.11 -9.67
C ASP A 142 -2.46 19.36 -10.59
N GLU A 143 -3.08 20.09 -11.52
CA GLU A 143 -4.07 19.56 -12.47
C GLU A 143 -3.54 18.40 -13.33
N ALA A 144 -2.32 18.50 -13.86
CA ALA A 144 -1.75 17.46 -14.72
C ALA A 144 -1.40 16.22 -13.91
N THR A 145 -0.90 16.40 -12.70
CA THR A 145 -0.63 15.30 -11.76
C THR A 145 -1.93 14.60 -11.38
N PHE A 146 -3.00 15.36 -11.13
CA PHE A 146 -4.31 14.81 -10.81
C PHE A 146 -4.90 14.00 -11.97
N HIS A 147 -4.79 14.50 -13.20
CA HIS A 147 -5.16 13.72 -14.39
C HIS A 147 -4.37 12.41 -14.48
N GLN A 148 -3.05 12.40 -14.21
CA GLN A 148 -2.29 11.15 -14.19
C GLN A 148 -2.73 10.19 -13.11
N VAL A 149 -3.09 10.66 -11.91
CA VAL A 149 -3.67 9.79 -10.88
C VAL A 149 -4.97 9.14 -11.37
N LEU A 150 -5.85 9.88 -12.05
CA LEU A 150 -7.05 9.29 -12.66
C LEU A 150 -6.71 8.29 -13.76
N ALA A 151 -5.72 8.59 -14.61
CA ALA A 151 -5.24 7.66 -15.63
C ALA A 151 -4.73 6.35 -15.02
N ASN A 152 -3.92 6.44 -13.95
CA ASN A 152 -3.39 5.30 -13.22
C ASN A 152 -4.48 4.53 -12.49
N SER A 153 -5.46 5.20 -11.89
CA SER A 153 -6.64 4.56 -11.30
C SER A 153 -7.45 3.79 -12.32
N ALA A 154 -7.61 4.31 -13.55
CA ALA A 154 -8.31 3.61 -14.62
C ALA A 154 -7.57 2.34 -15.03
N LEU A 155 -6.25 2.42 -15.22
CA LEU A 155 -5.41 1.24 -15.49
C LEU A 155 -5.49 0.21 -14.34
N TYR A 156 -5.47 0.67 -13.10
CA TYR A 156 -5.60 -0.20 -11.93
C TYR A 156 -6.97 -0.88 -11.90
N GLN A 157 -8.05 -0.15 -12.18
CA GLN A 157 -9.39 -0.71 -12.30
C GLN A 157 -9.45 -1.79 -13.39
N ASP A 158 -8.87 -1.51 -14.56
CA ASP A 158 -8.79 -2.46 -15.67
C ASP A 158 -8.00 -3.72 -15.28
N SER A 159 -6.93 -3.58 -14.49
CA SER A 159 -6.16 -4.71 -13.96
C SER A 159 -7.01 -5.58 -13.03
N LEU A 160 -7.72 -4.96 -12.08
CA LEU A 160 -8.60 -5.67 -11.15
C LEU A 160 -9.71 -6.44 -11.87
N GLN A 161 -10.33 -5.82 -12.87
CA GLN A 161 -11.37 -6.46 -13.70
C GLN A 161 -10.83 -7.66 -14.48
N ASN A 162 -9.54 -7.67 -14.81
CA ASN A 162 -8.87 -8.76 -15.52
C ASN A 162 -8.13 -9.73 -14.58
N GLY A 163 -8.55 -9.83 -13.31
CA GLY A 163 -8.00 -10.77 -12.35
C GLY A 163 -6.59 -10.42 -11.87
N GLY A 164 -6.25 -9.13 -11.82
CA GLY A 164 -4.93 -8.63 -11.39
C GLY A 164 -3.84 -8.76 -12.46
N ARG A 165 -4.22 -9.04 -13.72
CA ARG A 165 -3.29 -9.07 -14.85
C ARG A 165 -2.90 -7.66 -15.27
N MET A 166 -1.77 -7.57 -15.96
CA MET A 166 -1.33 -6.31 -16.54
C MET A 166 -2.42 -5.70 -17.43
N PRO A 167 -2.86 -4.46 -17.15
CA PRO A 167 -3.87 -3.78 -17.93
C PRO A 167 -3.31 -3.39 -19.30
N LYS A 168 -4.22 -3.22 -20.25
CA LYS A 168 -3.95 -2.49 -21.49
C LYS A 168 -4.44 -1.06 -21.34
N GLU A 169 -3.84 -0.14 -22.08
CA GLU A 169 -4.29 1.24 -22.13
C GLU A 169 -5.75 1.31 -22.60
N SER A 170 -6.64 1.78 -21.72
CA SER A 170 -8.04 2.04 -22.02
C SER A 170 -8.26 3.48 -22.48
N VAL A 171 -9.33 3.74 -23.23
CA VAL A 171 -9.71 5.09 -23.68
C VAL A 171 -9.76 6.08 -22.52
N ARG A 172 -10.26 5.65 -21.34
CA ARG A 172 -10.31 6.48 -20.13
C ARG A 172 -8.91 6.85 -19.65
N SER A 173 -8.02 5.87 -19.52
CA SER A 173 -6.63 6.11 -19.11
C SER A 173 -5.88 7.04 -20.08
N VAL A 174 -6.04 6.80 -21.39
CA VAL A 174 -5.39 7.57 -22.46
C VAL A 174 -5.89 9.02 -22.48
N ASN A 175 -7.19 9.25 -22.28
CA ASN A 175 -7.74 10.60 -22.30
C ASN A 175 -7.14 11.46 -21.17
N HIS A 176 -7.13 10.94 -19.94
CA HIS A 176 -6.48 11.64 -18.82
C HIS A 176 -4.98 11.80 -19.01
N ASN A 177 -4.30 10.78 -19.54
CA ASN A 177 -2.88 10.88 -19.85
C ASN A 177 -2.60 12.02 -20.84
N LEU A 178 -3.40 12.12 -21.90
CA LEU A 178 -3.28 13.15 -22.93
C LEU A 178 -3.43 14.56 -22.34
N HIS A 179 -4.42 14.80 -21.47
CA HIS A 179 -4.59 16.08 -20.78
C HIS A 179 -3.34 16.48 -20.00
N ALA A 180 -2.79 15.54 -19.23
CA ALA A 180 -1.59 15.79 -18.45
C ALA A 180 -0.35 16.06 -19.33
N VAL A 181 -0.13 15.29 -20.40
CA VAL A 181 0.97 15.51 -21.35
C VAL A 181 0.85 16.87 -22.03
N GLN A 182 -0.35 17.24 -22.48
CA GLN A 182 -0.60 18.55 -23.09
C GLN A 182 -0.34 19.69 -22.10
N SER A 183 -0.79 19.55 -20.85
CA SER A 183 -0.56 20.53 -19.80
C SER A 183 0.93 20.70 -19.48
N VAL A 184 1.68 19.59 -19.32
CA VAL A 184 3.14 19.64 -19.09
C VAL A 184 3.85 20.28 -20.27
N LYS A 185 3.56 19.86 -21.50
CA LYS A 185 4.19 20.41 -22.72
C LYS A 185 3.95 21.91 -22.85
N ARG A 186 2.70 22.35 -22.66
CA ARG A 186 2.32 23.77 -22.72
C ARG A 186 3.09 24.58 -21.68
N ARG A 187 3.12 24.13 -20.42
CA ARG A 187 3.79 24.86 -19.33
C ARG A 187 5.31 24.93 -19.49
N LEU A 188 5.94 23.89 -20.01
CA LEU A 188 7.38 23.91 -20.31
C LEU A 188 7.71 24.95 -21.41
N LEU A 189 6.84 25.10 -22.42
CA LEU A 189 7.02 26.09 -23.48
C LEU A 189 6.76 27.52 -22.98
N GLU A 190 5.69 27.73 -22.21
CA GLU A 190 5.30 29.05 -21.70
C GLU A 190 6.32 29.59 -20.66
N ASN A 191 6.81 28.73 -19.77
CA ASN A 191 7.71 29.12 -18.69
C ASN A 191 9.20 29.11 -19.08
N GLN A 192 9.52 29.14 -20.38
CA GLN A 192 10.89 29.11 -20.90
C GLN A 192 11.76 27.99 -20.29
N GLY A 193 11.16 26.81 -20.06
CA GLY A 193 11.85 25.67 -19.46
C GLY A 193 11.93 25.67 -17.92
N SER A 194 11.34 26.64 -17.22
CA SER A 194 11.23 26.58 -15.75
C SER A 194 10.35 25.41 -15.30
N VAL A 195 10.85 24.64 -14.33
CA VAL A 195 10.26 23.38 -13.87
C VAL A 195 9.59 23.55 -12.51
N SER A 196 8.25 23.51 -12.46
CA SER A 196 7.52 23.56 -11.19
C SER A 196 7.41 22.19 -10.52
N ASN A 197 7.09 22.16 -9.21
CA ASN A 197 6.78 20.93 -8.48
C ASN A 197 5.62 20.15 -9.14
N GLY A 198 4.63 20.86 -9.69
CA GLY A 198 3.52 20.24 -10.41
C GLY A 198 3.94 19.54 -11.71
N ILE A 199 4.91 20.10 -12.46
CA ILE A 199 5.47 19.43 -13.65
C ILE A 199 6.21 18.15 -13.24
N ILE A 200 7.01 18.21 -12.17
CA ILE A 200 7.73 17.06 -11.62
C ILE A 200 6.75 15.99 -11.13
N GLY A 201 5.70 16.39 -10.40
CA GLY A 201 4.63 15.49 -9.94
C GLY A 201 3.93 14.78 -11.10
N ALA A 202 3.60 15.51 -12.17
CA ALA A 202 2.94 14.94 -13.33
C ALA A 202 3.82 13.90 -14.05
N LEU A 203 5.10 14.21 -14.26
CA LEU A 203 6.05 13.27 -14.87
C LEU A 203 6.26 12.03 -13.97
N THR A 204 6.37 12.25 -12.66
CA THR A 204 6.49 11.17 -11.66
C THR A 204 5.27 10.25 -11.69
N ALA A 205 4.07 10.78 -11.87
CA ALA A 205 2.84 9.99 -12.00
C ALA A 205 2.74 9.27 -13.36
N MET A 206 3.27 9.84 -14.45
CA MET A 206 3.37 9.16 -15.76
C MET A 206 4.24 7.90 -15.70
N MET A 207 5.31 7.90 -14.89
CA MET A 207 6.14 6.72 -14.65
C MET A 207 5.31 5.55 -14.09
N VAL A 208 4.40 5.81 -13.16
CA VAL A 208 3.52 4.77 -12.61
C VAL A 208 2.61 4.19 -13.70
N GLY A 209 2.08 5.02 -14.59
CA GLY A 209 1.29 4.55 -15.72
C GLY A 209 2.07 3.59 -16.63
N ALA A 210 3.33 3.92 -16.93
CA ALA A 210 4.23 3.06 -17.71
C ALA A 210 4.54 1.73 -16.99
N ASP A 211 4.77 1.76 -15.68
CA ASP A 211 4.99 0.57 -14.83
C ASP A 211 3.76 -0.35 -14.80
N LEU A 212 2.55 0.22 -14.63
CA LEU A 212 1.31 -0.55 -14.58
C LEU A 212 1.11 -1.40 -15.83
N VAL A 213 1.44 -0.87 -17.01
CA VAL A 213 1.34 -1.60 -18.30
C VAL A 213 2.64 -2.32 -18.69
N GLY A 214 3.68 -2.30 -17.85
CA GLY A 214 4.98 -2.93 -18.10
C GLY A 214 5.79 -2.34 -19.24
N ALA A 215 5.52 -1.09 -19.63
CA ALA A 215 6.27 -0.38 -20.65
C ALA A 215 7.56 0.22 -20.06
N PHE A 216 8.50 -0.63 -19.66
CA PHE A 216 9.73 -0.20 -18.98
C PHE A 216 10.64 0.69 -19.85
N ASP A 217 10.62 0.54 -21.18
CA ASP A 217 11.28 1.47 -22.10
C ASP A 217 10.72 2.89 -21.97
N ARG A 218 9.38 3.01 -21.86
CA ARG A 218 8.70 4.29 -21.66
C ARG A 218 8.96 4.83 -20.26
N TRP A 219 8.96 3.96 -19.26
CA TRP A 219 9.33 4.33 -17.89
C TRP A 219 10.75 4.93 -17.85
N ALA A 220 11.71 4.33 -18.56
CA ALA A 220 13.09 4.81 -18.61
C ALA A 220 13.21 6.20 -19.24
N VAL A 221 12.43 6.48 -20.30
CA VAL A 221 12.33 7.84 -20.87
C VAL A 221 11.81 8.85 -19.86
N HIS A 222 10.73 8.51 -19.14
CA HIS A 222 10.18 9.39 -18.10
C HIS A 222 11.14 9.58 -16.91
N HIS A 223 11.84 8.51 -16.49
CA HIS A 223 12.84 8.55 -15.42
C HIS A 223 14.04 9.43 -15.80
N SER A 224 14.54 9.33 -17.04
CA SER A 224 15.58 10.22 -17.54
C SER A 224 15.13 11.68 -17.50
N GLY A 225 13.93 11.96 -18.01
CA GLY A 225 13.37 13.32 -17.95
C GLY A 225 13.20 13.84 -16.52
N LEU A 226 12.85 12.97 -15.57
CA LEU A 226 12.75 13.32 -14.15
C LEU A 226 14.11 13.70 -13.58
N LYS A 227 15.17 12.96 -13.91
CA LYS A 227 16.54 13.30 -13.50
C LYS A 227 16.98 14.66 -14.05
N ASP A 228 16.68 14.95 -15.31
CA ASP A 228 17.01 16.23 -15.93
C ASP A 228 16.26 17.38 -15.24
N MET A 229 14.96 17.20 -14.99
CA MET A 229 14.12 18.17 -14.28
C MET A 229 14.57 18.44 -12.85
N VAL A 230 14.95 17.40 -12.10
CA VAL A 230 15.50 17.53 -10.74
C VAL A 230 16.85 18.25 -10.79
N SER A 231 17.69 17.95 -11.78
CA SER A 231 18.99 18.62 -11.96
C SER A 231 18.82 20.12 -12.27
N LEU A 232 17.84 20.48 -13.12
CA LEU A 232 17.48 21.88 -13.40
C LEU A 232 16.98 22.64 -12.15
N ARG A 233 16.48 21.93 -11.15
CA ARG A 233 16.06 22.50 -9.86
C ARG A 233 17.18 22.65 -8.84
N GLY A 234 18.40 22.25 -9.19
CA GLY A 234 19.57 22.34 -8.31
C GLY A 234 19.85 21.06 -7.51
N GLY A 235 19.15 19.96 -7.79
CA GLY A 235 19.31 18.69 -7.09
C GLY A 235 18.04 18.21 -6.41
N ILE A 236 18.08 16.97 -5.91
CA ILE A 236 16.92 16.32 -5.28
C ILE A 236 16.64 16.94 -3.89
N GLU A 237 17.67 17.46 -3.24
CA GLU A 237 17.64 18.10 -1.94
C GLU A 237 16.81 19.41 -1.98
N CYS A 238 16.75 20.08 -3.13
CA CYS A 238 15.90 21.26 -3.33
C CYS A 238 14.40 20.94 -3.29
N LEU A 239 14.02 19.66 -3.33
CA LEU A 239 12.64 19.20 -3.19
C LEU A 239 12.30 18.72 -1.78
N ASP A 240 13.26 18.73 -0.84
CA ASP A 240 13.02 18.28 0.54
C ASP A 240 12.05 19.19 1.31
N GLU A 241 11.87 20.45 0.89
CA GLU A 241 10.85 21.35 1.45
C GLU A 241 9.41 20.85 1.19
N ASP A 242 9.22 20.10 0.08
CA ASP A 242 7.97 19.42 -0.26
C ASP A 242 8.12 17.92 -0.01
N GLU A 243 8.07 17.54 1.27
CA GLU A 243 8.24 16.16 1.73
C GLU A 243 7.33 15.17 0.99
N ARG A 244 6.09 15.58 0.68
CA ARG A 244 5.10 14.75 -0.02
C ARG A 244 5.54 14.45 -1.45
N LEU A 245 5.99 15.47 -2.19
CA LEU A 245 6.57 15.27 -3.51
C LEU A 245 7.83 14.41 -3.44
N ARG A 246 8.71 14.65 -2.46
CA ARG A 246 9.95 13.91 -2.26
C ARG A 246 9.73 12.41 -2.02
N VAL A 247 8.74 12.07 -1.19
CA VAL A 247 8.29 10.70 -0.95
C VAL A 247 7.69 10.09 -2.22
N THR A 248 6.85 10.84 -2.93
CA THR A 248 6.20 10.39 -4.17
C THR A 248 7.21 10.06 -5.26
N ILE A 249 8.21 10.92 -5.48
CA ILE A 249 9.32 10.69 -6.41
C ILE A 249 10.02 9.37 -6.10
N SER A 250 10.38 9.17 -4.83
CA SER A 250 11.15 7.99 -4.40
C SER A 250 10.34 6.72 -4.56
N TRP A 251 9.04 6.76 -4.24
CA TRP A 251 8.15 5.61 -4.43
C TRP A 251 7.93 5.26 -5.89
N CYS A 252 7.66 6.25 -6.75
CA CYS A 252 7.46 6.02 -8.18
C CYS A 252 8.75 5.55 -8.89
N GLU A 253 9.92 6.04 -8.46
CA GLU A 253 11.20 5.48 -8.90
C GLU A 253 11.30 4.01 -8.48
N LEU A 254 11.09 3.73 -7.18
CA LEU A 254 11.23 2.40 -6.60
C LEU A 254 10.37 1.36 -7.35
N ARG A 255 9.14 1.73 -7.74
CA ARG A 255 8.24 0.87 -8.52
C ARG A 255 8.83 0.42 -9.85
N GLY A 256 9.52 1.30 -10.58
CA GLY A 256 10.08 0.93 -11.87
C GLY A 256 11.47 0.32 -11.82
N VAL A 257 12.30 0.70 -10.83
CA VAL A 257 13.64 0.10 -10.67
C VAL A 257 13.58 -1.32 -10.11
N TYR A 258 12.58 -1.62 -9.27
CA TYR A 258 12.36 -2.94 -8.67
C TYR A 258 12.24 -4.07 -9.69
N PRO A 259 11.29 -4.07 -10.65
CA PRO A 259 11.12 -5.14 -11.62
C PRO A 259 12.35 -5.33 -12.53
N GLN A 260 13.18 -4.30 -12.68
CA GLN A 260 14.39 -4.33 -13.50
C GLN A 260 15.64 -4.72 -12.68
N ASP A 261 15.51 -4.83 -11.35
CA ASP A 261 16.61 -5.01 -10.40
C ASP A 261 17.79 -4.06 -10.67
N ILE A 262 17.48 -2.77 -10.83
CA ILE A 262 18.47 -1.69 -10.96
C ILE A 262 18.54 -0.88 -9.67
N ALA A 263 19.71 -0.29 -9.39
CA ALA A 263 19.88 0.57 -8.22
C ALA A 263 19.07 1.88 -8.39
N PRO A 264 18.28 2.31 -7.39
CA PRO A 264 17.63 3.61 -7.39
C PRO A 264 18.64 4.75 -7.56
N HIS A 265 18.31 5.75 -8.37
CA HIS A 265 19.18 6.90 -8.60
C HIS A 265 19.07 7.91 -7.44
N PHE A 266 17.84 8.18 -6.96
CA PHE A 266 17.65 9.14 -5.89
C PHE A 266 17.93 8.52 -4.50
N PRO A 267 18.51 9.28 -3.57
CA PRO A 267 18.66 8.84 -2.18
C PRO A 267 17.29 8.71 -1.50
N VAL A 268 17.24 7.98 -0.40
CA VAL A 268 16.01 7.88 0.42
C VAL A 268 15.61 9.27 0.96
N PRO A 269 14.30 9.59 1.01
CA PRO A 269 13.80 10.77 1.73
C PRO A 269 14.18 10.73 3.22
N LYS A 270 14.34 11.90 3.84
CA LYS A 270 14.63 12.03 5.29
C LYS A 270 13.61 11.29 6.14
N VAL A 271 12.31 11.50 5.87
CA VAL A 271 11.22 10.78 6.53
C VAL A 271 11.35 9.25 6.45
N TRP A 272 11.81 8.70 5.32
CA TRP A 272 12.04 7.26 5.19
C TRP A 272 13.27 6.77 5.95
N ALA A 273 14.34 7.57 5.98
CA ALA A 273 15.52 7.25 6.79
C ALA A 273 15.15 7.22 8.28
N GLU A 274 14.36 8.18 8.73
CA GLU A 274 13.88 8.26 10.11
C GLU A 274 12.97 7.07 10.46
N LEU A 275 12.10 6.62 9.54
CA LEU A 275 11.28 5.40 9.72
C LEU A 275 12.10 4.14 10.04
N LEU A 276 13.34 4.03 9.56
CA LEU A 276 14.22 2.90 9.87
C LEU A 276 14.88 3.01 11.26
N LEU A 277 15.00 4.23 11.81
CA LEU A 277 15.67 4.48 13.09
C LEU A 277 14.75 4.22 14.29
N PHE A 278 13.45 4.48 14.17
CA PHE A 278 12.50 4.33 15.29
C PHE A 278 12.44 2.91 15.88
N PRO A 279 12.29 1.85 15.07
CA PRO A 279 12.22 0.49 15.59
C PRO A 279 13.52 0.09 16.30
N GLN A 280 14.67 0.57 15.80
CA GLN A 280 16.00 0.29 16.35
C GLN A 280 16.22 0.95 17.73
N MET A 281 15.58 2.09 18.00
CA MET A 281 15.67 2.77 19.30
C MET A 281 14.85 2.10 20.40
N GLN A 282 13.73 1.45 20.05
CA GLN A 282 12.85 0.78 21.00
C GLN A 282 13.27 -0.67 21.29
N SER A 283 13.98 -1.32 20.36
CA SER A 283 14.32 -2.75 20.40
C SER A 283 15.72 -3.03 20.98
N SER A 284 15.99 -2.62 22.23
CA SER A 284 17.32 -2.78 22.86
C SER A 284 17.76 -4.24 23.12
N GLU A 285 16.85 -5.21 23.05
CA GLU A 285 17.08 -6.63 23.37
C GLU A 285 17.16 -7.56 22.15
N LEU A 286 16.57 -7.19 21.01
CA LEU A 286 16.33 -8.09 19.87
C LEU A 286 17.57 -8.39 19.00
N PRO A 287 18.41 -7.41 18.62
CA PRO A 287 19.60 -7.68 17.81
C PRO A 287 20.56 -8.69 18.46
N ARG A 288 20.59 -8.74 19.80
CA ARG A 288 21.44 -9.66 20.59
C ARG A 288 20.95 -11.12 20.55
N ARG A 289 19.69 -11.39 20.18
CA ARG A 289 19.12 -12.75 20.18
C ARG A 289 19.07 -13.42 18.80
N ASN A 290 19.21 -12.68 17.70
CA ASN A 290 19.12 -13.21 16.34
C ASN A 290 20.18 -14.31 16.10
N ALA A 291 19.73 -15.57 15.99
CA ALA A 291 20.59 -16.72 15.74
C ALA A 291 21.37 -16.58 14.42
N ILE A 292 20.70 -16.05 13.38
CA ILE A 292 21.32 -15.78 12.07
C ILE A 292 22.45 -14.76 12.17
N ARG A 293 22.31 -13.70 13.00
CA ARG A 293 23.38 -12.71 13.20
C ARG A 293 24.64 -13.32 13.82
N ARG A 294 24.46 -14.21 14.80
CA ARG A 294 25.56 -14.93 15.46
C ARG A 294 26.25 -15.89 14.49
N LEU A 295 25.47 -16.69 13.75
CA LEU A 295 26.00 -17.59 12.73
C LEU A 295 26.73 -16.83 11.62
N TRP A 296 26.17 -15.70 11.17
CA TRP A 296 26.79 -14.84 10.18
C TRP A 296 28.16 -14.33 10.63
N SER A 297 28.24 -13.80 11.86
CA SER A 297 29.49 -13.28 12.42
C SER A 297 30.58 -14.37 12.53
N ASN A 298 30.18 -15.61 12.78
CA ASN A 298 31.11 -16.75 12.83
C ASN A 298 31.57 -17.20 11.44
N CYS A 299 30.66 -17.22 10.45
CA CYS A 299 30.96 -17.68 9.10
C CYS A 299 31.66 -16.60 8.24
N MET A 300 31.37 -15.32 8.52
CA MET A 300 31.82 -14.16 7.74
C MET A 300 32.25 -13.00 8.66
N PRO A 301 33.33 -13.17 9.44
CA PRO A 301 33.78 -12.16 10.39
C PRO A 301 34.17 -10.85 9.69
N GLY A 302 33.71 -9.72 10.23
CA GLY A 302 34.06 -8.38 9.73
C GLY A 302 33.31 -7.91 8.47
N LYS A 303 32.29 -8.65 8.00
CA LYS A 303 31.50 -8.29 6.81
C LYS A 303 30.07 -7.86 7.17
N PRO A 304 29.79 -6.54 7.33
CA PRO A 304 28.48 -6.04 7.73
C PRO A 304 27.42 -6.03 6.61
N GLY A 305 27.72 -6.52 5.40
CA GLY A 305 26.94 -6.34 4.16
C GLY A 305 25.43 -6.63 4.27
N TRP A 306 24.95 -7.77 3.76
CA TRP A 306 23.50 -8.06 3.81
C TRP A 306 22.94 -8.11 5.24
N ILE A 307 23.75 -8.54 6.20
CA ILE A 307 23.29 -8.82 7.57
C ILE A 307 22.74 -7.58 8.31
N THR A 308 23.23 -6.38 8.00
CA THR A 308 22.70 -5.13 8.59
C THR A 308 21.29 -4.81 8.08
N ILE A 309 21.04 -5.09 6.80
CA ILE A 309 19.71 -4.97 6.19
C ILE A 309 18.78 -6.03 6.80
N TYR A 310 19.27 -7.26 6.99
CA TYR A 310 18.52 -8.33 7.65
C TYR A 310 18.09 -7.94 9.07
N GLU A 311 18.96 -7.34 9.88
CA GLU A 311 18.60 -6.87 11.23
C GLU A 311 17.46 -5.85 11.19
N THR A 312 17.53 -4.89 10.26
CA THR A 312 16.46 -3.91 10.05
C THR A 312 15.15 -4.61 9.63
N LEU A 313 15.25 -5.56 8.71
CA LEU A 313 14.11 -6.36 8.24
C LEU A 313 13.47 -7.16 9.38
N THR A 314 14.26 -7.80 10.24
CA THR A 314 13.74 -8.55 11.40
C THR A 314 12.97 -7.66 12.35
N ILE A 315 13.53 -6.49 12.71
CA ILE A 315 12.89 -5.56 13.64
C ILE A 315 11.58 -5.04 13.03
N CYS A 316 11.63 -4.52 11.80
CA CYS A 316 10.46 -3.97 11.15
C CYS A 316 9.37 -5.02 10.89
N SER A 317 9.74 -6.26 10.56
CA SER A 317 8.78 -7.35 10.34
C SER A 317 8.08 -7.84 11.61
N GLN A 318 8.69 -7.66 12.77
CA GLN A 318 8.07 -7.98 14.07
C GLN A 318 7.10 -6.87 14.49
N ASP A 319 7.45 -5.62 14.23
CA ASP A 319 6.62 -4.44 14.51
C ASP A 319 5.48 -4.25 13.51
N LEU A 320 5.46 -5.03 12.42
CA LEU A 320 4.41 -4.99 11.40
C LEU A 320 2.99 -5.23 11.96
N PHE A 321 2.82 -5.95 13.07
CA PHE A 321 1.50 -6.45 13.48
C PHE A 321 1.16 -6.59 14.98
N PRO A 322 1.63 -5.75 15.94
CA PRO A 322 1.07 -5.79 17.29
C PRO A 322 -0.24 -4.99 17.41
N PHE A 323 -1.19 -5.04 16.46
CA PHE A 323 -2.55 -4.44 16.63
C PHE A 323 -3.62 -5.14 15.76
N SER A 324 -4.15 -6.26 16.26
CA SER A 324 -5.59 -6.65 16.23
C SER A 324 -5.71 -8.11 16.67
N SER A 325 -5.44 -8.37 17.95
CA SER A 325 -5.96 -9.55 18.66
C SER A 325 -7.34 -9.28 19.28
N ALA A 326 -7.87 -8.07 19.11
CA ALA A 326 -9.25 -7.72 19.42
C ALA A 326 -9.92 -7.28 18.11
N GLY A 327 -11.06 -7.89 17.77
CA GLY A 327 -11.87 -7.63 16.59
C GLY A 327 -12.53 -6.25 16.55
N ASN A 328 -11.85 -5.21 17.05
CA ASN A 328 -12.19 -3.83 16.79
C ASN A 328 -11.34 -3.34 15.63
N GLU A 329 -12.02 -2.95 14.55
CA GLU A 329 -11.48 -2.15 13.45
C GLU A 329 -10.85 -0.88 14.03
N LEU A 330 -9.54 -0.92 14.31
CA LEU A 330 -8.77 0.26 14.64
C LEU A 330 -8.75 1.19 13.44
N CYS A 331 -9.00 2.48 13.70
CA CYS A 331 -9.08 3.59 12.75
C CYS A 331 -8.07 3.45 11.59
N SER A 332 -8.58 3.52 10.36
CA SER A 332 -7.87 3.42 9.08
C SER A 332 -6.59 4.28 8.96
N ALA A 333 -6.46 5.33 9.77
CA ALA A 333 -5.31 6.24 9.76
C ALA A 333 -4.03 5.64 10.39
N GLU A 334 -4.12 4.75 11.38
CA GLU A 334 -2.94 4.09 11.99
C GLU A 334 -2.46 2.91 11.12
N GLN A 335 -3.40 2.25 10.43
CA GLN A 335 -3.09 1.26 9.38
C GLN A 335 -2.45 1.89 8.13
N SER A 336 -2.62 3.20 7.94
CA SER A 336 -2.11 3.95 6.79
C SER A 336 -0.61 4.25 6.85
N GLN A 337 0.11 3.82 7.88
CA GLN A 337 1.58 3.96 7.97
C GLN A 337 2.29 2.62 8.21
N ALA A 338 1.57 1.62 8.72
CA ALA A 338 2.04 0.24 8.78
C ALA A 338 2.53 -0.18 7.38
N GLY A 339 3.79 -0.59 7.26
CA GLY A 339 4.39 -0.98 5.98
C GLY A 339 5.12 0.13 5.21
N ALA A 340 5.12 1.38 5.65
CA ALA A 340 5.91 2.45 5.01
C ALA A 340 7.42 2.15 5.02
N TRP A 341 7.90 1.46 6.06
CA TRP A 341 9.28 0.99 6.23
C TRP A 341 9.74 0.03 5.13
N ILE A 342 8.82 -0.64 4.40
CA ILE A 342 9.17 -1.57 3.33
C ILE A 342 9.93 -0.84 2.23
N ASN A 343 9.52 0.38 1.89
CA ASN A 343 10.09 1.13 0.78
C ASN A 343 11.59 1.46 1.00
N PRO A 344 12.02 2.02 2.15
CA PRO A 344 13.45 2.21 2.40
C PRO A 344 14.24 0.91 2.53
N VAL A 345 13.65 -0.19 3.01
CA VAL A 345 14.36 -1.49 3.02
C VAL A 345 14.55 -2.05 1.60
N VAL A 346 13.52 -1.99 0.75
CA VAL A 346 13.64 -2.36 -0.67
C VAL A 346 14.67 -1.48 -1.36
N HIS A 347 14.70 -0.18 -1.07
CA HIS A 347 15.73 0.73 -1.58
C HIS A 347 17.14 0.30 -1.19
N GLN A 348 17.37 -0.04 0.09
CA GLN A 348 18.66 -0.58 0.56
C GLN A 348 19.04 -1.89 -0.16
N LEU A 349 18.10 -2.83 -0.30
CA LEU A 349 18.33 -4.11 -0.99
C LEU A 349 18.63 -3.95 -2.49
N LEU A 350 18.08 -2.93 -3.15
CA LEU A 350 18.39 -2.65 -4.56
C LEU A 350 19.68 -1.85 -4.73
N ARG A 351 20.14 -1.13 -3.71
CA ARG A 351 21.44 -0.44 -3.74
C ARG A 351 22.60 -1.35 -3.38
N PHE A 352 22.38 -2.32 -2.50
CA PHE A 352 23.40 -3.28 -2.11
C PHE A 352 23.72 -4.24 -3.27
N ARG A 353 24.94 -4.20 -3.81
CA ARG A 353 25.34 -5.00 -4.98
C ARG A 353 26.56 -5.85 -4.65
N PRO A 354 26.40 -6.97 -3.90
CA PRO A 354 27.54 -7.72 -3.36
C PRO A 354 28.49 -8.27 -4.43
N LEU A 355 27.98 -8.67 -5.60
CA LEU A 355 28.81 -9.17 -6.69
C LEU A 355 29.60 -8.06 -7.40
N GLU A 356 29.06 -6.84 -7.46
CA GLU A 356 29.71 -5.68 -8.07
C GLU A 356 30.72 -5.05 -7.09
N GLU A 357 30.34 -4.94 -5.82
CA GLU A 357 31.15 -4.29 -4.77
C GLU A 357 32.33 -5.16 -4.30
N PHE A 358 32.14 -6.48 -4.21
CA PHE A 358 33.13 -7.40 -3.63
C PHE A 358 33.69 -8.44 -4.61
N GLY A 359 33.22 -8.43 -5.87
CA GLY A 359 33.59 -9.44 -6.87
C GLY A 359 32.95 -10.80 -6.60
N ILE A 360 33.29 -11.80 -7.43
CA ILE A 360 32.76 -13.16 -7.30
C ILE A 360 33.55 -13.94 -6.24
N SER A 361 32.88 -14.30 -5.16
CA SER A 361 33.40 -15.11 -4.05
C SER A 361 32.25 -15.91 -3.43
N SER A 362 32.53 -16.98 -2.68
CA SER A 362 31.47 -17.73 -1.99
C SER A 362 30.62 -16.84 -1.07
N GLU A 363 31.23 -15.85 -0.43
CA GLU A 363 30.54 -14.97 0.52
C GLU A 363 29.69 -13.92 -0.19
N SER A 364 30.16 -13.37 -1.32
CA SER A 364 29.36 -12.44 -2.13
C SER A 364 28.21 -13.14 -2.84
N LEU A 365 28.39 -14.41 -3.25
CA LEU A 365 27.32 -15.26 -3.79
C LEU A 365 26.23 -15.53 -2.73
N ILE A 366 26.61 -15.87 -1.49
CA ILE A 366 25.66 -16.02 -0.38
C ILE A 366 24.92 -14.70 -0.12
N GLN A 367 25.65 -13.58 -0.05
CA GLN A 367 25.04 -12.26 0.16
C GLN A 367 24.06 -11.89 -0.97
N GLU A 368 24.37 -12.25 -2.22
CA GLU A 368 23.47 -12.04 -3.34
C GLU A 368 22.22 -12.91 -3.25
N GLY A 369 22.38 -14.19 -2.89
CA GLY A 369 21.25 -15.10 -2.64
C GLY A 369 20.34 -14.58 -1.53
N CYS A 370 20.92 -14.08 -0.44
CA CYS A 370 20.17 -13.49 0.66
C CYS A 370 19.50 -12.17 0.27
N ARG A 371 20.16 -11.30 -0.50
CA ARG A 371 19.59 -10.06 -1.04
C ARG A 371 18.34 -10.35 -1.88
N ILE A 372 18.45 -11.27 -2.84
CA ILE A 372 17.33 -11.66 -3.70
C ILE A 372 16.23 -12.34 -2.86
N GLY A 373 16.59 -13.23 -1.93
CA GLY A 373 15.63 -13.84 -1.01
C GLY A 373 14.85 -12.83 -0.17
N SER A 374 15.51 -11.78 0.34
CA SER A 374 14.85 -10.67 1.06
C SER A 374 13.91 -9.86 0.17
N ILE A 375 14.27 -9.63 -1.09
CA ILE A 375 13.41 -8.97 -2.06
C ILE A 375 12.14 -9.79 -2.33
N LEU A 376 12.28 -11.10 -2.50
CA LEU A 376 11.17 -12.03 -2.72
C LEU A 376 10.29 -12.17 -1.47
N TYR A 377 10.89 -12.16 -0.27
CA TYR A 377 10.16 -12.09 1.00
C TYR A 377 9.28 -10.83 1.12
N LEU A 378 9.81 -9.68 0.70
CA LEU A 378 9.07 -8.41 0.77
C LEU A 378 7.93 -8.32 -0.25
N ALA A 379 7.99 -9.04 -1.37
CA ALA A 379 6.98 -8.94 -2.44
C ALA A 379 5.54 -9.25 -1.97
N PRO A 380 5.23 -10.38 -1.31
CA PRO A 380 3.92 -10.63 -0.72
C PRO A 380 3.47 -9.56 0.28
N ILE A 381 4.40 -9.07 1.09
CA ILE A 381 4.11 -8.04 2.11
C ILE A 381 3.73 -6.73 1.41
N TRP A 382 4.46 -6.34 0.36
CA TRP A 382 4.18 -5.14 -0.42
C TRP A 382 2.81 -5.21 -1.10
N ARG A 383 2.46 -6.38 -1.66
CA ARG A 383 1.11 -6.65 -2.19
C ARG A 383 0.02 -6.53 -1.13
N ALA A 384 0.27 -7.00 0.09
CA ALA A 384 -0.68 -6.87 1.20
C ALA A 384 -0.93 -5.41 1.62
N PHE A 385 0.03 -4.51 1.39
CA PHE A 385 -0.14 -3.07 1.58
C PHE A 385 -0.70 -2.33 0.36
N GLY A 386 -1.14 -3.08 -0.66
CA GLY A 386 -1.87 -2.57 -1.82
C GLY A 386 -0.98 -2.11 -2.99
N VAL A 387 0.31 -2.47 -2.98
CA VAL A 387 1.14 -2.31 -4.18
C VAL A 387 0.79 -3.43 -5.15
N GLN A 388 0.24 -3.06 -6.31
CA GLN A 388 0.04 -3.96 -7.43
C GLN A 388 0.31 -3.23 -8.76
N PRO A 389 0.81 -3.93 -9.79
CA PRO A 389 1.46 -5.24 -9.70
C PRO A 389 2.81 -5.16 -8.95
N VAL A 390 3.33 -6.33 -8.52
CA VAL A 390 4.70 -6.48 -7.99
C VAL A 390 5.33 -7.64 -8.76
N TYR A 391 6.24 -7.31 -9.66
CA TYR A 391 6.90 -8.26 -10.57
C TYR A 391 8.11 -8.90 -9.90
N THR A 392 8.16 -10.23 -9.88
CA THR A 392 9.23 -11.00 -9.21
C THR A 392 10.02 -11.89 -10.16
N GLU A 393 9.66 -11.91 -11.44
CA GLU A 393 10.20 -12.80 -12.47
C GLU A 393 11.71 -12.66 -12.65
N VAL A 394 12.22 -11.42 -12.67
CA VAL A 394 13.65 -11.14 -12.80
C VAL A 394 14.43 -11.69 -11.62
N PHE A 395 13.89 -11.59 -10.40
CA PHE A 395 14.54 -12.09 -9.18
C PHE A 395 14.52 -13.62 -9.13
N ILE A 396 13.41 -14.25 -9.51
CA ILE A 396 13.30 -15.72 -9.63
C ILE A 396 14.34 -16.25 -10.62
N GLY A 397 14.44 -15.63 -11.81
CA GLY A 397 15.43 -15.98 -12.83
C GLY A 397 16.87 -15.81 -12.35
N LYS A 398 17.21 -14.63 -11.81
CA LYS A 398 18.55 -14.34 -11.28
C LYS A 398 18.98 -15.31 -10.18
N LEU A 399 18.09 -15.63 -9.24
CA LEU A 399 18.43 -16.59 -8.18
C LEU A 399 18.57 -18.01 -8.71
N ARG A 400 17.76 -18.41 -9.69
CA ARG A 400 17.92 -19.71 -10.37
C ARG A 400 19.28 -19.80 -11.07
N ASP A 401 19.67 -18.76 -11.80
CA ASP A 401 20.95 -18.69 -12.49
C ASP A 401 22.12 -18.69 -11.49
N LEU A 402 21.99 -17.94 -10.39
CA LEU A 402 22.97 -17.90 -9.31
C LEU A 402 23.21 -19.30 -8.72
N LEU A 403 22.15 -20.05 -8.43
CA LEU A 403 22.20 -21.38 -7.83
C LEU A 403 22.61 -22.48 -8.83
N THR A 404 22.36 -22.29 -10.12
CA THR A 404 22.68 -23.30 -11.16
C THR A 404 24.12 -23.16 -11.63
N ASN A 405 24.59 -21.93 -11.81
CA ASN A 405 25.90 -21.66 -12.42
C ASN A 405 27.04 -21.59 -11.39
N ASN A 406 26.74 -21.58 -10.08
CA ASN A 406 27.74 -21.49 -9.04
C ASN A 406 27.55 -22.60 -7.99
N CYS A 407 28.64 -23.23 -7.57
CA CYS A 407 28.64 -24.13 -6.42
C CYS A 407 28.80 -23.31 -5.13
N ILE A 408 27.69 -22.99 -4.48
CA ILE A 408 27.68 -22.19 -3.24
C ILE A 408 27.70 -23.12 -2.03
N ASN A 409 28.76 -23.07 -1.22
CA ASN A 409 28.81 -23.78 0.05
C ASN A 409 28.27 -22.89 1.19
N TRP A 410 27.06 -23.19 1.65
CA TRP A 410 26.41 -22.44 2.73
C TRP A 410 26.86 -22.87 4.13
N GLY A 411 27.47 -24.05 4.29
CA GLY A 411 27.96 -24.55 5.57
C GLY A 411 26.95 -24.43 6.71
N GLN A 412 27.31 -23.73 7.79
CA GLN A 412 26.43 -23.51 8.94
C GLN A 412 25.22 -22.58 8.65
N LEU A 413 25.21 -21.91 7.49
CA LEU A 413 24.12 -21.05 7.03
C LEU A 413 23.07 -21.80 6.20
N TRP A 414 23.07 -23.14 6.21
CA TRP A 414 22.11 -23.93 5.44
C TRP A 414 20.62 -23.62 5.75
N LYS A 415 20.29 -23.23 6.99
CA LYS A 415 18.92 -22.77 7.32
C LYS A 415 18.54 -21.50 6.57
N LEU A 416 19.52 -20.61 6.36
CA LEU A 416 19.34 -19.41 5.56
C LEU A 416 19.22 -19.76 4.07
N HIS A 417 19.96 -20.76 3.59
CA HIS A 417 19.80 -21.32 2.25
C HIS A 417 18.38 -21.87 2.03
N LEU A 418 17.89 -22.69 2.98
CA LEU A 418 16.53 -23.21 2.98
C LEU A 418 15.49 -22.08 2.91
N TRP A 419 15.68 -21.03 3.71
CA TRP A 419 14.81 -19.85 3.68
C TRP A 419 14.83 -19.13 2.33
N VAL A 420 16.00 -18.95 1.70
CA VAL A 420 16.12 -18.36 0.36
C VAL A 420 15.38 -19.20 -0.68
N LEU A 421 15.59 -20.53 -0.67
CA LEU A 421 14.91 -21.47 -1.57
C LEU A 421 13.39 -21.45 -1.36
N PHE A 422 12.93 -21.36 -0.11
CA PHE A 422 11.52 -21.25 0.21
C PHE A 422 10.91 -19.95 -0.38
N MET A 423 11.55 -18.80 -0.17
CA MET A 423 11.01 -17.51 -0.63
C MET A 423 10.87 -17.46 -2.15
N VAL A 424 11.81 -18.04 -2.88
CA VAL A 424 11.70 -18.13 -4.34
C VAL A 424 10.68 -19.16 -4.80
N ALA A 425 10.58 -20.31 -4.13
CA ALA A 425 9.56 -21.31 -4.46
C ALA A 425 8.14 -20.75 -4.30
N MET A 426 7.91 -19.96 -3.25
CA MET A 426 6.63 -19.31 -2.98
C MET A 426 6.22 -18.31 -4.08
N GLU A 427 7.17 -17.55 -4.63
CA GLU A 427 6.89 -16.63 -5.73
C GLU A 427 6.82 -17.36 -7.09
N ALA A 428 7.61 -18.42 -7.27
CA ALA A 428 7.65 -19.22 -8.50
C ALA A 428 6.42 -20.12 -8.72
N GLU A 429 5.62 -20.39 -7.69
CA GLU A 429 4.34 -21.11 -7.79
C GLU A 429 3.42 -20.47 -8.85
N GLN A 430 3.52 -19.15 -9.03
CA GLN A 430 2.70 -18.39 -9.98
C GLN A 430 3.13 -18.60 -11.45
N PHE A 431 4.32 -19.16 -11.71
CA PHE A 431 4.99 -19.10 -13.02
C PHE A 431 5.48 -20.45 -13.57
N THR A 432 5.08 -21.59 -12.99
CA THR A 432 5.43 -22.99 -13.41
C THR A 432 6.82 -23.54 -12.99
N GLY A 433 7.46 -22.95 -11.97
CA GLY A 433 8.81 -23.36 -11.52
C GLY A 433 8.90 -24.20 -10.24
N ILE A 434 7.78 -24.50 -9.57
CA ILE A 434 7.79 -25.02 -8.19
C ILE A 434 8.55 -26.34 -8.01
N HIS A 435 8.46 -27.26 -8.98
CA HIS A 435 9.08 -28.59 -8.90
C HIS A 435 10.61 -28.53 -8.79
N TRP A 436 11.27 -27.63 -9.53
CA TRP A 436 12.72 -27.49 -9.49
C TRP A 436 13.20 -27.04 -8.10
N TYR A 437 12.49 -26.08 -7.50
CA TYR A 437 12.79 -25.61 -6.15
C TYR A 437 12.44 -26.65 -5.09
N ALA A 438 11.33 -27.37 -5.25
CA ALA A 438 10.95 -28.46 -4.34
C ALA A 438 12.01 -29.56 -4.29
N ALA A 439 12.52 -29.99 -5.45
CA ALA A 439 13.61 -30.96 -5.54
C ALA A 439 14.91 -30.44 -4.88
N LYS A 440 15.26 -29.17 -5.12
CA LYS A 440 16.43 -28.54 -4.46
C LYS A 440 16.30 -28.46 -2.95
N ILE A 441 15.10 -28.15 -2.46
CA ILE A 441 14.79 -28.15 -1.03
C ILE A 441 14.89 -29.58 -0.47
N ALA A 442 14.31 -30.58 -1.14
CA ALA A 442 14.38 -31.97 -0.69
C ALA A 442 15.83 -32.47 -0.54
N ILE A 443 16.68 -32.21 -1.55
CA ILE A 443 18.12 -32.55 -1.48
C ILE A 443 18.79 -31.88 -0.28
N LEU A 444 18.56 -30.57 -0.07
CA LEU A 444 19.13 -29.84 1.05
C LEU A 444 18.65 -30.39 2.41
N LEU A 445 17.39 -30.79 2.50
CA LEU A 445 16.84 -31.38 3.72
C LEU A 445 17.43 -32.76 4.01
N HIS A 446 17.59 -33.60 2.98
CA HIS A 446 18.23 -34.90 3.08
C HIS A 446 19.69 -34.79 3.54
N GLU A 447 20.46 -33.83 3.00
CA GLU A 447 21.85 -33.55 3.42
C GLU A 447 22.00 -33.17 4.90
N HIS A 448 20.90 -32.74 5.54
CA HIS A 448 20.86 -32.31 6.94
C HIS A 448 19.97 -33.19 7.83
N ASP A 449 19.66 -34.42 7.38
CA ASP A 449 18.86 -35.41 8.13
C ASP A 449 17.44 -34.91 8.52
N VAL A 450 16.84 -34.06 7.68
CA VAL A 450 15.46 -33.55 7.87
C VAL A 450 14.51 -34.25 6.90
N PHE A 451 13.71 -35.18 7.39
CA PHE A 451 12.83 -36.00 6.57
C PHE A 451 11.34 -35.63 6.67
N SER A 452 11.03 -34.43 7.16
CA SER A 452 9.65 -33.98 7.37
C SER A 452 9.50 -32.50 7.01
N TRP A 453 8.52 -32.18 6.16
CA TRP A 453 8.17 -30.79 5.85
C TRP A 453 7.81 -29.97 7.09
N ASP A 454 7.09 -30.56 8.05
CA ASP A 454 6.69 -29.88 9.29
C ASP A 454 7.91 -29.42 10.11
N VAL A 455 9.00 -30.18 10.08
CA VAL A 455 10.28 -29.79 10.70
C VAL A 455 10.99 -28.74 9.85
N ALA A 456 11.01 -28.90 8.52
CA ALA A 456 11.64 -27.96 7.60
C ALA A 456 11.03 -26.55 7.71
N ILE A 457 9.71 -26.43 7.78
CA ILE A 457 9.03 -25.14 7.89
C ILE A 457 9.33 -24.44 9.22
N MET A 458 9.61 -25.18 10.30
CA MET A 458 10.07 -24.57 11.56
C MET A 458 11.40 -23.83 11.36
N TYR A 459 12.34 -24.39 10.62
CA TYR A 459 13.61 -23.72 10.31
C TYR A 459 13.44 -22.49 9.42
N VAL A 460 12.52 -22.53 8.45
CA VAL A 460 12.17 -21.34 7.66
C VAL A 460 11.61 -20.25 8.58
N LYS A 461 10.71 -20.61 9.51
CA LYS A 461 10.09 -19.69 10.47
C LYS A 461 11.09 -19.05 11.44
N GLU A 462 12.16 -19.75 11.79
CA GLU A 462 13.24 -19.23 12.64
C GLU A 462 14.05 -18.10 11.97
N VAL A 463 14.08 -18.02 10.64
CA VAL A 463 14.84 -16.99 9.92
C VAL A 463 14.07 -15.69 9.85
N LEU A 464 12.93 -15.66 9.13
CA LEU A 464 12.01 -14.53 9.01
C LEU A 464 10.64 -15.04 8.59
N TRP A 465 9.60 -14.67 9.34
CA TRP A 465 8.23 -15.12 9.08
C TRP A 465 7.19 -14.12 9.54
N VAL A 466 6.09 -14.02 8.77
CA VAL A 466 4.92 -13.22 9.10
C VAL A 466 3.69 -14.09 8.89
N GLU A 467 3.11 -14.57 9.99
CA GLU A 467 2.03 -15.57 9.96
C GLU A 467 0.84 -15.12 9.09
N ARG A 468 0.45 -13.85 9.18
CA ARG A 468 -0.66 -13.29 8.40
C ARG A 468 -0.44 -13.31 6.89
N ILE A 469 0.81 -13.33 6.43
CA ILE A 469 1.17 -13.24 5.01
C ILE A 469 1.50 -14.61 4.42
N PHE A 470 2.24 -15.43 5.17
CA PHE A 470 2.77 -16.71 4.70
C PHE A 470 2.01 -17.92 5.25
N GLY A 471 1.22 -17.77 6.32
CA GLY A 471 0.49 -18.86 6.96
C GLY A 471 -0.42 -19.60 5.98
N GLY A 472 -0.25 -20.92 5.89
CA GLY A 472 -1.04 -21.82 5.06
C GLY A 472 -0.71 -21.79 3.57
N ARG A 473 0.15 -20.87 3.10
CA ARG A 473 0.57 -20.81 1.70
C ARG A 473 1.68 -21.83 1.38
N ASP A 474 2.35 -22.35 2.42
CA ASP A 474 3.44 -23.32 2.34
C ASP A 474 2.95 -24.75 1.99
N GLN A 475 1.66 -25.05 2.16
CA GLN A 475 1.12 -26.41 2.02
C GLN A 475 1.31 -27.03 0.64
N ALA A 476 1.19 -26.24 -0.43
CA ALA A 476 1.35 -26.75 -1.80
C ALA A 476 2.80 -27.15 -2.06
N LEU A 477 3.75 -26.30 -1.65
CA LEU A 477 5.18 -26.59 -1.71
C LEU A 477 5.53 -27.79 -0.82
N GLY A 478 5.00 -27.86 0.40
CA GLY A 478 5.27 -28.96 1.33
C GLY A 478 4.88 -30.33 0.77
N ARG A 479 3.69 -30.45 0.16
CA ARG A 479 3.28 -31.70 -0.50
C ARG A 479 4.23 -32.12 -1.62
N GLU A 480 4.78 -31.17 -2.36
CA GLU A 480 5.73 -31.48 -3.44
C GLU A 480 7.10 -31.87 -2.88
N VAL A 481 7.57 -31.19 -1.83
CA VAL A 481 8.83 -31.54 -1.14
C VAL A 481 8.73 -32.92 -0.48
N ASP A 482 7.65 -33.25 0.22
CA ASP A 482 7.44 -34.58 0.82
C ASP A 482 7.43 -35.68 -0.25
N ARG A 483 6.85 -35.39 -1.43
CA ARG A 483 6.88 -36.30 -2.58
C ARG A 483 8.31 -36.53 -3.06
N GLU A 484 9.14 -35.50 -3.17
CA GLU A 484 10.55 -35.64 -3.58
C GLU A 484 11.37 -36.38 -2.52
N LEU A 485 11.20 -36.08 -1.22
CA LEU A 485 11.86 -36.79 -0.13
C LEU A 485 11.52 -38.29 -0.13
N SER A 486 10.29 -38.65 -0.51
CA SER A 486 9.86 -40.05 -0.58
C SER A 486 10.48 -40.82 -1.76
N LYS A 487 10.95 -40.13 -2.81
CA LYS A 487 11.58 -40.77 -3.97
C LYS A 487 13.02 -41.20 -3.72
N GLU A 488 13.72 -40.52 -2.81
CA GLU A 488 15.13 -40.82 -2.48
C GLU A 488 15.28 -41.96 -1.44
N LEU A 489 14.16 -42.42 -0.84
CA LEU A 489 14.12 -43.55 0.09
C LEU A 489 14.03 -44.93 -0.59
N TYR A 490 14.02 -44.97 -1.92
CA TYR A 490 14.03 -46.18 -2.77
C TYR A 490 15.16 -46.08 -3.80
#